data_AF-A0A2X4U914-F1
#
_entry.id   AF-A0A2X4U914-F1
#
_cell.length_a   1.000
_cell.length_b   1.000
_cell.length_c   1.000
_cell.angle_alpha   90.00
_cell.angle_beta   90.00
_cell.angle_gamma   90.00
#
_symmetry.space_group_name_H-M   'P 1'
#
loop_
_entity.id
_entity.type
_entity.pdbx_description
1 polymer ?
#
loop_
_entity_poly.entity_id
_entity_poly.type
_entity_poly.pdbx_seq_one_letter_code
_entity_poly.pdbx_strand_id
1 'polypeptide(L)'
;MWSDEDFIRLQENLIGHLVTQRRLKLSPTLFIATTDSEMDMVSLCNLSGEVVLEHFGTQKRETLAASLESFLEQLEPVLLP
;
A
#
# COMPACT_ATOMS: atom_id res chain seq x y z
N MET A 1 -8.88 -1.18 10.97
CA MET A 1 -9.67 -2.42 11.14
C MET A 1 -11.00 -2.07 11.76
N TRP A 2 -12.10 -2.26 11.01
CA TRP A 2 -13.42 -1.79 11.43
C TRP A 2 -14.29 -2.90 12.04
N SER A 3 -14.19 -4.12 11.51
CA SER A 3 -14.84 -5.33 12.05
C SER A 3 -14.05 -6.59 11.66
N ASP A 4 -14.42 -7.74 12.22
CA ASP A 4 -13.86 -9.04 11.82
C ASP A 4 -14.20 -9.39 10.36
N GLU A 5 -15.37 -8.99 9.87
CA GLU A 5 -15.75 -9.17 8.47
C GLU A 5 -14.86 -8.32 7.54
N ASP A 6 -14.55 -7.09 7.94
CA ASP A 6 -13.63 -6.23 7.19
C ASP A 6 -12.20 -6.76 7.21
N PHE A 7 -11.81 -7.54 8.23
CA PHE A 7 -10.52 -8.20 8.26
C PHE A 7 -10.40 -9.30 7.21
N ILE A 8 -11.46 -10.05 6.98
CA ILE A 8 -11.50 -11.04 5.91
C ILE A 8 -11.38 -10.33 4.56
N ARG A 9 -12.19 -9.29 4.33
CA ARG A 9 -12.14 -8.51 3.08
C ARG A 9 -10.78 -7.85 2.84
N LEU A 10 -10.14 -7.32 3.88
CA LEU A 10 -8.79 -6.77 3.77
C LEU A 10 -7.79 -7.83 3.31
N GLN A 11 -7.83 -9.02 3.91
CA GLN A 11 -6.96 -10.13 3.50
C GLN A 11 -7.21 -10.55 2.05
N GLU A 12 -8.47 -10.68 1.64
CA GLU A 12 -8.83 -10.99 0.25
C GLU A 12 -8.29 -9.95 -0.74
N ASN A 13 -8.41 -8.66 -0.41
CA ASN A 13 -7.88 -7.58 -1.23
C ASN A 13 -6.34 -7.63 -1.32
N LEU A 14 -5.65 -7.86 -0.20
CA LEU A 14 -4.19 -7.98 -0.18
C LEU A 14 -3.71 -9.21 -0.96
N ILE A 15 -4.42 -10.34 -0.86
CA ILE A 15 -4.13 -11.55 -1.64
C ILE A 15 -4.31 -11.27 -3.13
N GLY A 16 -5.42 -10.62 -3.52
CA GLY A 16 -5.68 -10.24 -4.92
C GLY A 16 -4.58 -9.32 -5.49
N HIS A 17 -4.09 -8.38 -4.67
CA HIS A 17 -2.98 -7.52 -5.03
C HIS A 17 -1.69 -8.32 -5.28
N LEU A 18 -1.29 -9.16 -4.33
CA LEU A 18 -0.08 -10.00 -4.44
C LEU A 18 -0.15 -10.98 -5.63
N VAL A 19 -1.32 -11.57 -5.89
CA VAL A 19 -1.54 -12.45 -7.05
C VAL A 19 -1.34 -11.68 -8.36
N THR A 20 -1.86 -10.46 -8.45
CA THR A 20 -1.69 -9.59 -9.63
C THR A 20 -0.23 -9.20 -9.84
N GLN A 21 0.46 -8.77 -8.78
CA GLN A 21 1.89 -8.44 -8.84
C GLN A 21 2.73 -9.65 -9.28
N ARG A 22 2.44 -10.84 -8.73
CA ARG A 22 3.11 -12.09 -9.13
C ARG A 22 2.89 -12.40 -10.61
N ARG A 23 1.67 -12.25 -11.12
CA ARG A 23 1.35 -12.47 -12.54
C ARG A 23 2.13 -11.51 -13.45
N LEU A 24 2.32 -10.27 -13.01
CA LEU A 24 3.04 -9.22 -13.72
C LEU A 24 4.56 -9.24 -13.47
N LYS A 25 5.06 -10.16 -12.64
CA LYS A 25 6.47 -10.26 -12.22
C LYS A 25 6.99 -8.98 -11.52
N LEU A 26 6.13 -8.33 -10.74
CA LEU A 26 6.46 -7.16 -9.94
C LEU A 26 6.92 -7.59 -8.53
N SER A 27 7.78 -6.79 -7.89
CA SER A 27 8.18 -7.02 -6.50
C SER A 27 6.97 -6.87 -5.56
N PRO A 28 6.79 -7.74 -4.57
CA PRO A 28 5.58 -7.75 -3.74
C PRO A 28 5.48 -6.52 -2.84
N THR A 29 4.29 -5.95 -2.74
CA THR A 29 3.96 -4.87 -1.80
C THR A 29 2.59 -5.11 -1.15
N LEU A 30 2.35 -4.47 -0.01
CA LEU A 30 1.07 -4.48 0.70
C LEU A 30 0.56 -3.05 0.75
N PHE A 31 -0.59 -2.75 0.14
CA PHE A 31 -1.15 -1.40 0.17
C PHE A 31 -1.64 -1.07 1.59
N ILE A 32 -1.40 0.17 2.03
CA ILE A 32 -1.75 0.66 3.37
C ILE A 32 -2.57 1.95 3.35
N ALA A 33 -2.56 2.70 2.24
CA ALA A 33 -3.43 3.85 2.03
C ALA A 33 -3.76 4.08 0.55
N THR A 34 -4.89 4.72 0.30
CA THR A 34 -5.32 5.17 -1.03
C THR A 34 -4.89 6.62 -1.25
N THR A 35 -4.87 7.05 -2.51
CA THR A 35 -4.69 8.46 -2.88
C THR A 35 -5.95 8.94 -3.61
N ASP A 36 -5.99 10.22 -3.99
CA ASP A 36 -7.05 10.75 -4.87
C ASP A 36 -6.98 10.15 -6.30
N SER A 37 -5.86 9.54 -6.66
CA SER A 37 -5.67 8.81 -7.91
C SER A 37 -6.14 7.36 -7.74
N GLU A 38 -7.01 6.89 -8.64
CA GLU A 38 -7.42 5.47 -8.69
C GLU A 38 -6.27 4.52 -9.04
N MET A 39 -5.20 5.05 -9.64
CA MET A 39 -4.06 4.27 -10.12
C MET A 39 -2.88 4.25 -9.14
N ASP A 40 -2.84 5.19 -8.19
CA ASP A 40 -1.72 5.34 -7.27
C ASP A 40 -2.13 4.98 -5.84
N MET A 41 -1.30 4.19 -5.18
CA MET A 41 -1.53 3.74 -3.80
C MET A 41 -0.24 3.80 -2.99
N VAL A 42 -0.38 4.02 -1.69
CA VAL A 42 0.75 3.93 -0.77
C VAL A 42 0.86 2.50 -0.27
N SER A 43 2.02 1.90 -0.47
CA SER A 43 2.28 0.48 -0.19
C SER A 43 3.56 0.29 0.61
N LEU A 44 3.59 -0.74 1.45
CA LEU A 44 4.79 -1.25 2.09
C LEU A 44 5.49 -2.24 1.16
N CYS A 45 6.77 -2.01 0.85
CA CYS A 45 7.59 -2.98 0.12
C CYS A 45 7.88 -4.19 1.01
N ASN A 46 7.40 -5.37 0.61
CA ASN A 46 7.54 -6.58 1.43
C ASN A 46 8.97 -7.15 1.46
N LEU A 47 9.89 -6.57 0.68
CA LEU A 47 11.30 -6.96 0.63
C LEU A 47 12.20 -6.01 1.43
N SER A 48 12.02 -4.69 1.26
CA SER A 48 12.87 -3.68 1.89
C SER A 48 12.28 -3.11 3.18
N GLY A 49 10.96 -3.17 3.37
CA GLY A 49 10.26 -2.49 4.47
C GLY A 49 10.02 -0.99 4.24
N GLU A 50 10.45 -0.46 3.10
CA GLU A 50 10.20 0.94 2.72
C GLU A 50 8.72 1.16 2.41
N VAL A 51 8.22 2.36 2.72
CA VAL A 51 6.91 2.81 2.28
C VAL A 51 7.07 3.55 0.96
N VAL A 52 6.30 3.14 -0.05
CA VAL A 52 6.39 3.62 -1.42
C VAL A 52 5.05 4.12 -1.94
N LEU A 53 5.07 5.15 -2.79
CA LEU A 53 3.99 5.44 -3.71
C LEU A 53 4.14 4.51 -4.92
N GLU A 54 3.14 3.67 -5.15
CA GLU A 54 3.12 2.65 -6.19
C GLU A 54 2.07 2.99 -7.25
N HIS A 55 2.48 2.93 -8.52
CA HIS A 55 1.55 3.00 -9.64
C HIS A 55 1.11 1.59 -10.05
N PHE A 56 -0.19 1.33 -9.94
CA PHE A 56 -0.78 0.01 -10.07
C PHE A 56 -0.37 -0.71 -11.35
N GLY A 57 0.03 -1.98 -11.21
CA GLY A 57 0.39 -2.85 -12.33
C GLY A 57 1.73 -2.52 -13.01
N THR A 58 2.55 -1.63 -12.45
CA THR A 58 3.85 -1.26 -13.03
C THR A 58 4.99 -1.37 -12.02
N GLN A 59 6.24 -1.22 -12.50
CA GLN A 59 7.44 -1.13 -11.66
C GLN A 59 7.70 0.30 -11.16
N LYS A 60 6.86 1.28 -11.51
CA LYS A 60 7.06 2.68 -11.12
C LYS A 60 6.72 2.85 -9.64
N ARG A 61 7.73 3.25 -8.87
CA ARG A 61 7.63 3.45 -7.42
C ARG A 61 8.47 4.64 -7.01
N GLU A 62 7.97 5.39 -6.03
CA GLU A 62 8.70 6.45 -5.35
C GLU A 62 8.75 6.13 -3.87
N THR A 63 9.92 6.25 -3.24
CA THR A 63 10.06 5.99 -1.80
C THR A 63 9.58 7.20 -1.02
N LEU A 64 8.59 7.00 -0.15
CA LEU A 64 8.02 8.03 0.73
C LEU A 64 8.69 8.02 2.11
N ALA A 65 9.04 6.83 2.61
CA ALA A 65 9.76 6.69 3.88
C ALA A 65 10.57 5.39 3.93
N ALA A 66 11.65 5.40 4.72
CA ALA A 66 12.53 4.24 4.88
C ALA A 66 11.89 3.08 5.67
N SER A 67 10.84 3.35 6.46
CA SER A 67 10.13 2.35 7.24
C SER A 67 8.68 2.77 7.48
N LEU A 68 7.83 1.81 7.87
CA LEU A 68 6.45 2.08 8.28
C LEU A 68 6.40 3.04 9.49
N GLU A 69 7.29 2.87 10.47
CA GLU A 69 7.39 3.76 11.63
C GLU A 69 7.66 5.20 11.21
N SER A 70 8.71 5.41 10.41
CA SER A 70 9.06 6.74 9.91
C SER A 70 7.95 7.36 9.07
N PHE A 71 7.20 6.56 8.32
CA PHE A 71 6.03 7.04 7.58
C PHE A 71 4.93 7.53 8.52
N LEU A 72 4.58 6.74 9.54
CA LEU A 72 3.53 7.07 10.50
C LEU A 72 3.86 8.33 11.32
N GLU A 73 5.13 8.55 11.65
CA GLU A 73 5.60 9.76 12.34
C GLU A 73 5.45 11.04 11.51
N GLN A 74 5.42 10.92 10.19
CA GLN A 74 5.28 12.05 9.26
C GLN A 74 3.81 12.38 8.91
N LEU A 75 2.85 11.54 9.32
CA LEU A 75 1.46 11.75 8.99
C LEU A 75 0.85 12.92 9.78
N GLU A 76 0.21 13.82 9.07
CA GLU A 76 -0.60 14.88 9.65
C GLU A 76 -2.10 14.56 9.50
N PRO A 77 -2.91 14.70 10.57
CA PRO A 77 -4.35 14.53 10.48
C PRO A 77 -4.97 15.57 9.53
N VAL A 78 -5.75 15.10 8.56
CA VAL A 78 -6.55 15.97 7.68
C VAL A 78 -7.94 16.13 8.29
N LEU A 79 -8.31 17.38 8.61
CA LEU A 79 -9.68 17.73 9.00
C LEU A 79 -10.41 18.24 7.76
N LEU A 80 -11.24 17.37 7.19
CA LEU A 80 -12.20 17.79 6.16
C LEU A 80 -13.37 18.53 6.85
N PRO A 81 -13.84 19.67 6.30
CA PRO A 81 -14.97 20.41 6.84
C PRO A 81 -16.29 19.65 6.74
#